data_AF-A0A3P7JLD4-F1
#
_entry.id   AF-A0A3P7JLD4-F1
#
_cell.length_a   1.000
_cell.length_b   1.000
_cell.length_c   1.000
_cell.angle_alpha   90.00
_cell.angle_beta   90.00
_cell.angle_gamma   90.00
#
_symmetry.space_group_name_H-M   'P 1'
#
loop_
_entity.id
_entity.type
_entity.pdbx_description
1 polymer ?
#
loop_
_entity_poly.entity_id
_entity_poly.type
_entity_poly.pdbx_seq_one_letter_code
_entity_poly.pdbx_strand_id
1 'polypeptide(L)'
;MSCGRFICFCDADDISEPFRLQEQYDLAISQKKDLLFIGCNFRRIPEGSTQRYTKWANNLSNKQLTLQVYTSHGPTLIAPTWFISRKLFCRMGGFRDNVRTGFPEDLEFFYRALDIDDICLCKVNKPLVYYRYHLSCASFEVNEAVIWNMRVDRFRSHVLPYWKSFTIWNAGKQGKRFFKSLHDEEKHRVVSFCDVDEKKLRRAWLEEYDEVARVVRWKLPIVHVK
;
A
#
# COMPACT_ATOMS: atom_id res chain seq x y z
N MET A 1 3.52 -30.48 5.02
CA MET A 1 3.67 -29.11 5.58
C MET A 1 5.13 -28.70 5.52
N SER A 2 5.43 -27.43 5.24
CA SER A 2 6.81 -26.91 5.20
C SER A 2 7.41 -26.78 6.62
N CYS A 3 8.69 -27.13 6.80
CA CYS A 3 9.42 -27.09 8.08
C CYS A 3 10.59 -26.08 8.13
N GLY A 4 10.92 -25.40 7.02
CA GLY A 4 12.10 -24.51 6.95
C GLY A 4 11.99 -23.25 7.80
N ARG A 5 13.12 -22.67 8.24
CA ARG A 5 13.17 -21.41 9.03
C ARG A 5 12.50 -20.22 8.31
N PHE A 6 12.49 -20.25 6.98
CA PHE A 6 11.88 -19.24 6.14
C PHE A 6 10.81 -19.86 5.24
N ILE A 7 9.84 -19.04 4.84
CA ILE A 7 8.71 -19.39 3.98
C ILE A 7 8.81 -18.50 2.74
N CYS A 8 8.97 -19.13 1.58
CA CYS A 8 8.97 -18.45 0.29
C CYS A 8 7.59 -18.59 -0.35
N PHE A 9 7.03 -17.49 -0.82
CA PHE A 9 5.74 -17.47 -1.52
C PHE A 9 5.97 -17.58 -3.03
N CYS A 10 5.11 -18.32 -3.70
CA CYS A 10 5.13 -18.47 -5.14
C CYS A 10 3.71 -18.78 -5.61
N ASP A 11 3.19 -17.96 -6.49
CA ASP A 11 1.93 -18.24 -7.16
C ASP A 11 2.16 -19.29 -8.25
N ALA A 12 1.13 -20.09 -8.55
CA ALA A 12 1.24 -21.25 -9.42
C ALA A 12 1.52 -20.88 -10.89
N ASP A 13 1.14 -19.66 -11.27
CA ASP A 13 1.31 -19.07 -12.59
C ASP A 13 2.58 -18.22 -12.72
N ASP A 14 3.29 -17.93 -11.63
CA ASP A 14 4.52 -17.14 -11.66
C ASP A 14 5.78 -17.99 -11.86
N ILE A 15 6.90 -17.33 -12.20
CA ILE A 15 8.20 -18.00 -12.40
C ILE A 15 9.22 -17.41 -11.44
N SER A 16 9.84 -18.26 -10.63
CA SER A 16 11.00 -17.88 -9.80
C SER A 16 12.30 -18.01 -10.59
N GLU A 17 13.14 -16.98 -10.53
CA GLU A 17 14.51 -17.07 -11.05
C GLU A 17 15.32 -18.11 -10.26
N PRO A 18 16.26 -18.86 -10.88
CA PRO A 18 16.99 -19.95 -10.23
C PRO A 18 17.70 -19.56 -8.93
N PHE A 19 18.20 -18.31 -8.85
CA PHE A 19 18.94 -17.81 -7.69
C PHE A 19 18.06 -17.09 -6.66
N ARG A 20 16.73 -17.03 -6.85
CA ARG A 20 15.82 -16.29 -5.97
C ARG A 20 16.00 -16.67 -4.50
N LEU A 21 15.93 -17.97 -4.22
CA LEU A 21 16.00 -18.49 -2.85
C LEU A 21 17.34 -18.15 -2.18
N GLN A 22 18.45 -18.33 -2.91
CA GLN A 22 19.79 -18.05 -2.38
C GLN A 22 19.95 -16.56 -2.05
N GLU A 23 19.60 -15.68 -2.98
CA GLU A 23 19.74 -14.23 -2.80
C GLU A 23 18.87 -13.68 -1.65
N GLN A 24 17.64 -14.17 -1.53
CA GLN A 24 16.75 -13.77 -0.42
C GLN A 24 17.21 -14.36 0.92
N TYR A 25 17.73 -15.59 0.91
CA TYR A 25 18.30 -16.22 2.10
C TYR A 25 19.57 -15.50 2.59
N ASP A 26 20.48 -15.16 1.69
CA ASP A 26 21.71 -14.42 2.03
C ASP A 26 21.39 -13.06 2.64
N LEU A 27 20.41 -12.36 2.07
CA LEU A 27 19.90 -11.12 2.67
C LEU A 27 19.30 -11.39 4.05
N ALA A 28 18.52 -12.47 4.23
CA ALA A 28 17.90 -12.82 5.50
C ALA A 28 18.92 -13.07 6.62
N ILE A 29 19.95 -13.87 6.36
CA ILE A 29 20.97 -14.20 7.36
C ILE A 29 21.91 -13.05 7.68
N SER A 30 22.01 -12.06 6.78
CA SER A 30 22.76 -10.82 7.06
C SER A 30 22.02 -9.87 8.01
N GLN A 31 20.73 -10.06 8.24
CA GLN A 31 19.95 -9.23 9.16
C GLN A 31 20.16 -9.67 10.61
N LYS A 32 20.23 -8.68 11.51
CA LYS A 32 20.33 -8.90 12.96
C LYS A 32 18.99 -9.24 13.63
N LYS A 33 17.88 -9.01 12.92
CA LYS A 33 16.52 -9.17 13.43
C LYS A 33 15.96 -10.55 13.07
N ASP A 34 15.12 -11.10 13.94
CA ASP A 34 14.47 -12.39 13.70
C ASP A 34 13.17 -12.29 12.87
N LEU A 35 12.46 -11.17 13.00
CA LEU A 35 11.16 -10.94 12.36
C LEU A 35 11.39 -10.32 10.99
N LEU A 36 11.61 -11.17 10.01
CA LEU A 36 12.01 -10.77 8.66
C LEU A 36 10.84 -10.91 7.68
N PHE A 37 10.60 -9.84 6.92
CA PHE A 37 9.71 -9.82 5.77
C PHE A 37 10.50 -9.27 4.58
N ILE A 38 10.98 -10.19 3.74
CA ILE A 38 11.88 -9.89 2.64
C ILE A 38 11.13 -10.03 1.33
N GLY A 39 11.35 -9.12 0.39
CA GLY A 39 10.91 -9.28 -0.99
C GLY A 39 12.07 -9.26 -1.99
N CYS A 40 11.74 -9.12 -3.25
CA CYS A 40 12.70 -8.83 -4.30
C CYS A 40 12.05 -7.93 -5.36
N ASN A 41 12.85 -7.43 -6.29
CA ASN A 41 12.28 -6.84 -7.50
C ASN A 41 11.67 -7.94 -8.38
N PHE A 42 10.85 -7.55 -9.34
CA PHE A 42 10.17 -8.46 -10.25
C PHE A 42 10.09 -7.91 -11.68
N ARG A 43 9.85 -8.81 -12.63
CA ARG A 43 9.50 -8.51 -14.02
C ARG A 43 8.07 -8.97 -14.28
N ARG A 44 7.46 -8.49 -15.36
CA ARG A 44 6.14 -8.95 -15.79
C ARG A 44 6.19 -9.62 -17.14
N ILE A 45 5.32 -10.60 -17.33
CA ILE A 45 5.07 -11.28 -18.60
C ILE A 45 3.59 -11.09 -18.94
N PRO A 46 3.22 -10.47 -20.08
CA PRO A 46 4.13 -9.87 -21.06
C PRO A 46 4.84 -8.63 -20.52
N GLU A 47 5.99 -8.32 -21.10
CA GLU A 47 6.76 -7.15 -20.74
C GLU A 47 5.94 -5.86 -20.95
N GLY A 48 6.18 -4.84 -20.12
CA GLY A 48 5.45 -3.57 -20.19
C GLY A 48 4.09 -3.56 -19.48
N SER A 49 3.56 -4.72 -19.07
CA SER A 49 2.33 -4.79 -18.26
C SER A 49 2.46 -3.93 -17.01
N THR A 50 1.56 -2.97 -16.78
CA THR A 50 1.59 -2.05 -15.62
C THR A 50 2.96 -1.38 -15.35
N GLN A 51 3.70 -1.00 -16.40
CA GLN A 51 5.09 -0.54 -16.33
C GLN A 51 5.39 0.50 -15.22
N ARG A 52 4.49 1.49 -15.01
CA ARG A 52 4.63 2.50 -13.96
C ARG A 52 4.63 1.90 -12.55
N TYR A 53 3.77 0.92 -12.30
CA TYR A 53 3.67 0.22 -11.03
C TYR A 53 4.93 -0.62 -10.78
N THR A 54 5.36 -1.40 -11.77
CA THR A 54 6.61 -2.18 -11.70
C THR A 54 7.81 -1.29 -11.43
N LYS A 55 7.92 -0.15 -12.14
CA LYS A 55 9.00 0.83 -11.94
C LYS A 55 8.95 1.41 -10.52
N TRP A 56 7.78 1.81 -10.03
CA TRP A 56 7.62 2.32 -8.67
C TRP A 56 8.11 1.30 -7.63
N ALA A 57 7.53 0.09 -7.63
CA ALA A 57 7.83 -0.94 -6.64
C ALA A 57 9.31 -1.37 -6.66
N ASN A 58 9.89 -1.54 -7.86
CA ASN A 58 11.29 -1.95 -8.00
C ASN A 58 12.29 -0.87 -7.54
N ASN A 59 11.90 0.42 -7.55
CA ASN A 59 12.78 1.53 -7.13
C ASN A 59 12.60 1.96 -5.66
N LEU A 60 11.68 1.35 -4.91
CA LEU A 60 11.57 1.63 -3.47
C LEU A 60 12.85 1.23 -2.73
N SER A 61 13.39 2.12 -1.91
CA SER A 61 14.40 1.76 -0.89
C SER A 61 13.74 1.06 0.31
N ASN A 62 14.54 0.40 1.15
CA ASN A 62 14.03 -0.24 2.38
C ASN A 62 13.24 0.73 3.27
N LYS A 63 13.71 1.98 3.42
CA LYS A 63 12.98 3.02 4.18
C LYS A 63 11.63 3.36 3.54
N GLN A 64 11.57 3.39 2.21
CA GLN A 64 10.34 3.72 1.49
C GLN A 64 9.30 2.58 1.53
N LEU A 65 9.69 1.35 1.86
CA LEU A 65 8.74 0.25 2.03
C LEU A 65 7.69 0.56 3.10
N THR A 66 8.08 1.26 4.18
CA THR A 66 7.14 1.67 5.24
C THR A 66 6.51 3.04 4.95
N LEU A 67 7.24 3.96 4.31
CA LEU A 67 6.73 5.32 4.06
C LEU A 67 5.71 5.40 2.92
N GLN A 68 5.79 4.52 1.92
CA GLN A 68 4.95 4.57 0.72
C GLN A 68 3.80 3.55 0.72
N VAL A 69 3.42 3.05 1.89
CA VAL A 69 2.36 2.02 2.06
C VAL A 69 0.97 2.47 1.61
N TYR A 70 0.77 3.77 1.40
CA TYR A 70 -0.48 4.36 0.91
C TYR A 70 -0.45 4.76 -0.57
N THR A 71 0.70 4.62 -1.24
CA THR A 71 0.95 5.20 -2.57
C THR A 71 0.30 4.40 -3.71
N SER A 72 0.02 3.12 -3.51
CA SER A 72 -0.51 2.25 -4.58
C SER A 72 -1.65 1.34 -4.13
N HIS A 73 -2.05 0.42 -5.01
CA HIS A 73 -3.18 -0.48 -4.84
C HIS A 73 -2.84 -1.80 -4.12
N GLY A 74 -1.58 -1.99 -3.74
CA GLY A 74 -1.09 -3.19 -3.08
C GLY A 74 0.07 -2.88 -2.12
N PRO A 75 0.66 -3.92 -1.53
CA PRO A 75 1.79 -3.78 -0.61
C PRO A 75 3.00 -3.17 -1.31
N THR A 76 3.94 -2.61 -0.55
CA THR A 76 5.20 -2.06 -1.09
C THR A 76 6.23 -3.15 -1.39
N LEU A 77 6.11 -4.31 -0.73
CA LEU A 77 6.73 -5.57 -1.14
C LEU A 77 5.66 -6.41 -1.85
N ILE A 78 5.85 -6.66 -3.14
CA ILE A 78 4.80 -7.22 -4.00
C ILE A 78 4.69 -8.73 -3.78
N ALA A 79 3.49 -9.28 -3.58
CA ALA A 79 3.30 -10.73 -3.68
C ALA A 79 3.40 -11.18 -5.16
N PRO A 80 4.00 -12.34 -5.48
CA PRO A 80 4.48 -13.35 -4.54
C PRO A 80 5.98 -13.25 -4.26
N THR A 81 6.60 -12.06 -4.32
CA THR A 81 8.07 -11.91 -4.09
C THR A 81 8.53 -12.26 -2.67
N TRP A 82 7.62 -12.59 -1.78
CA TRP A 82 7.86 -12.68 -0.34
C TRP A 82 8.72 -13.88 0.07
N PHE A 83 9.62 -13.61 1.01
CA PHE A 83 10.46 -14.55 1.73
C PHE A 83 10.43 -14.13 3.21
N ILE A 84 9.65 -14.83 4.01
CA ILE A 84 9.24 -14.42 5.35
C ILE A 84 9.81 -15.39 6.38
N SER A 85 10.34 -14.87 7.49
CA SER A 85 10.73 -15.73 8.62
C SER A 85 9.51 -16.48 9.15
N ARG A 86 9.65 -17.79 9.42
CA ARG A 86 8.57 -18.59 10.00
C ARG A 86 8.08 -17.99 11.32
N LYS A 87 9.00 -17.44 12.13
CA LYS A 87 8.67 -16.75 13.39
C LYS A 87 7.67 -15.62 13.18
N LEU A 88 7.90 -14.76 12.16
CA LEU A 88 6.96 -13.69 11.81
C LEU A 88 5.64 -14.26 11.26
N PHE A 89 5.69 -15.22 10.34
CA PHE A 89 4.49 -15.83 9.77
C PHE A 89 3.58 -16.46 10.82
N CYS A 90 4.16 -17.25 11.75
CA CYS A 90 3.43 -17.85 12.86
C CYS A 90 2.86 -16.80 13.82
N ARG A 91 3.62 -15.72 14.12
CA ARG A 91 3.13 -14.61 14.94
C ARG A 91 1.91 -13.91 14.32
N MET A 92 1.86 -13.82 13.00
CA MET A 92 0.71 -13.24 12.29
C MET A 92 -0.48 -14.19 12.20
N GLY A 93 -0.31 -15.50 12.39
CA GLY A 93 -1.39 -16.48 12.25
C GLY A 93 -1.80 -16.76 10.79
N GLY A 94 -0.94 -16.45 9.81
CA GLY A 94 -1.22 -16.70 8.40
C GLY A 94 -2.16 -15.68 7.74
N PHE A 95 -2.71 -16.04 6.57
CA PHE A 95 -3.70 -15.24 5.85
C PHE A 95 -5.09 -15.40 6.47
N ARG A 96 -5.95 -14.41 6.25
CA ARG A 96 -7.38 -14.54 6.55
C ARG A 96 -8.05 -15.33 5.44
N ASP A 97 -8.73 -16.40 5.80
CA ASP A 97 -9.42 -17.32 4.88
C ASP A 97 -10.95 -17.18 4.90
N ASN A 98 -11.46 -16.21 5.66
CA ASN A 98 -12.89 -15.99 5.86
C ASN A 98 -13.57 -15.22 4.72
N VAL A 99 -12.81 -14.58 3.82
CA VAL A 99 -13.33 -13.89 2.63
C VAL A 99 -12.64 -14.43 1.39
N ARG A 100 -13.40 -15.10 0.52
CA ARG A 100 -12.84 -15.87 -0.60
C ARG A 100 -12.64 -15.07 -1.89
N THR A 101 -13.39 -13.98 -2.09
CA THR A 101 -13.38 -13.22 -3.34
C THR A 101 -13.39 -11.71 -3.09
N GLY A 102 -12.71 -10.96 -3.96
CA GLY A 102 -12.68 -9.49 -3.92
C GLY A 102 -11.97 -8.87 -2.72
N PHE A 103 -11.21 -9.65 -1.94
CA PHE A 103 -10.46 -9.20 -0.78
C PHE A 103 -8.96 -9.11 -1.09
N PRO A 104 -8.29 -7.96 -0.86
CA PRO A 104 -6.85 -7.84 -1.07
C PRO A 104 -6.09 -8.48 0.11
N GLU A 105 -6.02 -9.81 0.09
CA GLU A 105 -5.39 -10.62 1.13
C GLU A 105 -3.91 -10.28 1.35
N ASP A 106 -3.22 -9.95 0.27
CA ASP A 106 -1.81 -9.59 0.27
C ASP A 106 -1.57 -8.26 0.99
N LEU A 107 -2.40 -7.24 0.68
CA LEU A 107 -2.36 -5.94 1.33
C LEU A 107 -2.71 -6.04 2.81
N GLU A 108 -3.76 -6.80 3.16
CA GLU A 108 -4.14 -6.98 4.57
C GLU A 108 -3.04 -7.66 5.37
N PHE A 109 -2.48 -8.75 4.83
CA PHE A 109 -1.41 -9.48 5.48
C PHE A 109 -0.17 -8.60 5.68
N PHE A 110 0.17 -7.78 4.67
CA PHE A 110 1.26 -6.82 4.77
C PHE A 110 1.00 -5.72 5.81
N TYR A 111 -0.23 -5.23 5.92
CA TYR A 111 -0.62 -4.27 6.96
C TYR A 111 -0.48 -4.83 8.36
N ARG A 112 -0.91 -6.07 8.60
CA ARG A 112 -0.66 -6.73 9.90
C ARG A 112 0.82 -6.90 10.19
N ALA A 113 1.65 -7.18 9.18
CA ALA A 113 3.09 -7.26 9.36
C ALA A 113 3.70 -5.92 9.78
N LEU A 114 3.24 -4.81 9.21
CA LEU A 114 3.70 -3.45 9.55
C LEU A 114 3.35 -3.05 11.00
N ASP A 115 2.34 -3.67 11.60
CA ASP A 115 1.89 -3.39 12.96
C ASP A 115 2.65 -4.21 14.01
N ILE A 116 3.58 -5.07 13.56
CA ILE A 116 4.46 -5.84 14.45
C ILE A 116 5.72 -5.03 14.74
N ASP A 117 5.93 -4.74 16.02
CA ASP A 117 7.15 -4.15 16.50
C ASP A 117 8.39 -4.97 16.13
N ASP A 118 9.50 -4.27 15.90
CA ASP A 118 10.80 -4.82 15.53
C ASP A 118 10.86 -5.60 14.22
N ILE A 119 9.83 -5.55 13.38
CA ILE A 119 9.91 -6.11 12.01
C ILE A 119 11.07 -5.50 11.21
N CYS A 120 11.70 -6.33 10.38
CA CYS A 120 12.67 -5.92 9.38
C CYS A 120 12.06 -6.11 7.99
N LEU A 121 11.80 -4.98 7.33
CA LEU A 121 11.36 -4.92 5.94
C LEU A 121 12.54 -4.57 5.05
N CYS A 122 12.89 -5.46 4.14
CA CYS A 122 13.92 -5.22 3.15
C CYS A 122 13.65 -6.00 1.86
N LYS A 123 14.43 -5.72 0.82
CA LYS A 123 14.35 -6.50 -0.41
C LYS A 123 15.69 -6.65 -1.10
N VAL A 124 15.80 -7.71 -1.89
CA VAL A 124 16.89 -7.86 -2.85
C VAL A 124 16.60 -6.96 -4.07
N ASN A 125 17.54 -6.09 -4.42
CA ASN A 125 17.43 -5.19 -5.57
C ASN A 125 17.74 -5.90 -6.91
N LYS A 126 17.24 -7.12 -7.09
CA LYS A 126 17.37 -7.94 -8.31
C LYS A 126 15.99 -8.45 -8.71
N PRO A 127 15.63 -8.43 -10.01
CA PRO A 127 14.38 -8.98 -10.49
C PRO A 127 14.44 -10.51 -10.42
N LEU A 128 13.87 -11.11 -9.37
CA LEU A 128 14.00 -12.55 -9.09
C LEU A 128 12.68 -13.33 -9.25
N VAL A 129 11.62 -12.65 -9.68
CA VAL A 129 10.30 -13.23 -9.99
C VAL A 129 9.80 -12.65 -11.31
N TYR A 130 9.27 -13.50 -12.18
CA TYR A 130 8.40 -13.07 -13.28
C TYR A 130 6.95 -13.26 -12.86
N TYR A 131 6.27 -12.12 -12.73
CA TYR A 131 4.85 -12.05 -12.48
C TYR A 131 4.10 -12.20 -13.81
N ARG A 132 3.29 -13.25 -13.98
CA ARG A 132 2.45 -13.40 -15.17
C ARG A 132 1.20 -12.56 -15.05
N TYR A 133 1.00 -11.69 -16.03
CA TYR A 133 -0.16 -10.84 -16.15
C TYR A 133 -1.06 -11.40 -17.25
N HIS A 134 -2.28 -11.76 -16.88
CA HIS A 134 -3.31 -12.25 -17.79
C HIS A 134 -4.68 -11.67 -17.40
N LEU A 135 -5.66 -11.72 -18.30
CA LEU A 135 -6.98 -11.10 -18.08
C LEU A 135 -7.80 -11.75 -16.95
N SER A 136 -7.39 -12.94 -16.50
CA SER A 136 -8.04 -13.70 -15.43
C SER A 136 -7.34 -13.55 -14.07
N CYS A 137 -6.42 -12.58 -13.90
CA CYS A 137 -5.77 -12.35 -12.61
C CYS A 137 -6.82 -12.02 -11.54
N ALA A 138 -6.75 -12.69 -10.38
CA ALA A 138 -7.68 -12.47 -9.26
C ALA A 138 -7.68 -11.02 -8.75
N SER A 139 -6.60 -10.26 -9.00
CA SER A 139 -6.53 -8.82 -8.70
C SER A 139 -7.63 -7.99 -9.38
N PHE A 140 -8.22 -8.45 -10.48
CA PHE A 140 -9.34 -7.76 -11.13
C PHE A 140 -10.66 -7.90 -10.37
N GLU A 141 -10.78 -8.92 -9.51
CA GLU A 141 -11.97 -9.12 -8.68
C GLU A 141 -11.96 -8.20 -7.45
N VAL A 142 -10.79 -7.66 -7.08
CA VAL A 142 -10.67 -6.71 -5.98
C VAL A 142 -11.12 -5.33 -6.42
N ASN A 143 -12.22 -4.85 -5.83
CA ASN A 143 -12.74 -3.52 -6.11
C ASN A 143 -11.80 -2.43 -5.56
N GLU A 144 -11.50 -1.42 -6.37
CA GLU A 144 -10.69 -0.25 -5.98
C GLU A 144 -11.19 0.43 -4.70
N ALA A 145 -12.51 0.41 -4.45
CA ALA A 145 -13.13 0.94 -3.24
C ALA A 145 -12.70 0.19 -1.97
N VAL A 146 -12.48 -1.12 -2.04
CA VAL A 146 -12.03 -1.93 -0.89
C VAL A 146 -10.62 -1.50 -0.49
N ILE A 147 -9.70 -1.43 -1.46
CA ILE A 147 -8.32 -0.97 -1.24
C ILE A 147 -8.27 0.49 -0.78
N TRP A 148 -9.16 1.33 -1.33
CA TRP A 148 -9.30 2.71 -0.88
C TRP A 148 -9.68 2.79 0.60
N ASN A 149 -10.74 2.07 1.01
CA ASN A 149 -11.21 2.06 2.39
C ASN A 149 -10.12 1.53 3.34
N MET A 150 -9.45 0.43 2.99
CA MET A 150 -8.35 -0.10 3.80
C MET A 150 -7.22 0.90 4.01
N ARG A 151 -6.84 1.67 2.97
CA ARG A 151 -5.82 2.72 3.08
C ARG A 151 -6.28 3.86 3.98
N VAL A 152 -7.51 4.32 3.78
CA VAL A 152 -8.10 5.41 4.58
C VAL A 152 -8.20 4.98 6.05
N ASP A 153 -8.74 3.80 6.34
CA ASP A 153 -8.89 3.29 7.70
C ASP A 153 -7.54 3.08 8.38
N ARG A 154 -6.53 2.56 7.67
CA ARG A 154 -5.18 2.47 8.20
C ARG A 154 -4.56 3.85 8.47
N PHE A 155 -4.72 4.80 7.56
CA PHE A 155 -4.24 6.17 7.76
C PHE A 155 -4.90 6.85 8.96
N ARG A 156 -6.22 6.65 9.11
CA ARG A 156 -7.01 7.19 10.23
C ARG A 156 -6.64 6.59 11.58
N SER A 157 -6.26 5.31 11.62
CA SER A 157 -5.86 4.63 12.85
C SER A 157 -4.38 4.83 13.23
N HIS A 158 -3.48 4.93 12.25
CA HIS A 158 -2.03 4.91 12.50
C HIS A 158 -1.34 6.26 12.29
N VAL A 159 -1.96 7.21 11.59
CA VAL A 159 -1.33 8.51 11.27
C VAL A 159 -2.11 9.66 11.88
N LEU A 160 -3.42 9.75 11.61
CA LEU A 160 -4.26 10.86 12.09
C LEU A 160 -4.26 11.10 13.60
N PRO A 161 -4.17 10.09 14.49
CA PRO A 161 -4.19 10.34 15.93
C PRO A 161 -3.03 11.21 16.41
N TYR A 162 -1.92 11.22 15.66
CA TYR A 162 -0.72 12.00 15.97
C TYR A 162 -0.76 13.41 15.38
N TRP A 163 -1.75 13.73 14.54
CA TRP A 163 -1.83 15.00 13.82
C TRP A 163 -2.94 15.87 14.40
N LYS A 164 -2.56 17.02 14.97
CA LYS A 164 -3.51 18.03 15.45
C LYS A 164 -4.30 18.64 14.30
N SER A 165 -3.63 18.89 13.18
CA SER A 165 -4.20 19.45 11.97
C SER A 165 -3.34 19.09 10.76
N PHE A 166 -3.90 19.11 9.56
CA PHE A 166 -3.19 18.81 8.33
C PHE A 166 -3.83 19.44 7.10
N THR A 167 -3.12 19.42 5.98
CA THR A 167 -3.59 19.90 4.67
C THR A 167 -3.73 18.75 3.69
N ILE A 168 -4.68 18.84 2.76
CA ILE A 168 -4.84 17.85 1.69
C ILE A 168 -4.23 18.37 0.39
N TRP A 169 -3.17 17.71 -0.08
CA TRP A 169 -2.65 17.98 -1.42
C TRP A 169 -3.63 17.49 -2.49
N ASN A 170 -3.84 18.28 -3.53
CA ASN A 170 -4.77 18.08 -4.65
C ASN A 170 -6.23 18.45 -4.33
N ALA A 171 -6.69 19.63 -4.75
CA ALA A 171 -8.08 20.08 -4.67
C ALA A 171 -8.99 19.48 -5.77
N GLY A 172 -8.57 18.38 -6.38
CA GLY A 172 -9.28 17.64 -7.44
C GLY A 172 -10.00 16.40 -6.93
N LYS A 173 -10.26 15.44 -7.83
CA LYS A 173 -11.09 14.25 -7.57
C LYS A 173 -10.58 13.42 -6.37
N GLN A 174 -9.28 13.15 -6.31
CA GLN A 174 -8.72 12.26 -5.29
C GLN A 174 -8.67 12.92 -3.89
N GLY A 175 -8.23 14.17 -3.79
CA GLY A 175 -8.25 14.87 -2.50
C GLY A 175 -9.67 15.09 -1.98
N LYS A 176 -10.63 15.42 -2.88
CA LYS A 176 -12.05 15.49 -2.52
C LYS A 176 -12.59 14.15 -2.02
N ARG A 177 -12.27 13.05 -2.71
CA ARG A 177 -12.66 11.70 -2.28
C ARG A 177 -12.07 11.38 -0.90
N PHE A 178 -10.81 11.73 -0.66
CA PHE A 178 -10.15 11.55 0.63
C PHE A 178 -10.85 12.32 1.74
N PHE A 179 -11.09 13.62 1.55
CA PHE A 179 -11.83 14.43 2.51
C PHE A 179 -13.22 13.85 2.83
N LYS A 180 -13.97 13.43 1.80
CA LYS A 180 -15.28 12.79 1.96
C LYS A 180 -15.24 11.46 2.72
N SER A 181 -14.08 10.78 2.72
CA SER A 181 -13.91 9.49 3.40
C SER A 181 -13.56 9.63 4.89
N LEU A 182 -13.30 10.84 5.37
CA LEU A 182 -13.02 11.14 6.77
C LEU A 182 -14.31 11.26 7.58
N HIS A 183 -14.24 10.93 8.87
CA HIS A 183 -15.31 11.27 9.81
C HIS A 183 -15.35 12.76 10.09
N ASP A 184 -16.51 13.27 10.51
CA ASP A 184 -16.71 14.71 10.77
C ASP A 184 -15.67 15.26 11.78
N GLU A 185 -15.33 14.51 12.84
CA GLU A 185 -14.28 14.90 13.81
C GLU A 185 -12.89 15.03 13.19
N GLU A 186 -12.58 14.23 12.18
CA GLU A 186 -11.30 14.25 11.47
C GLU A 186 -11.28 15.36 10.41
N LYS A 187 -12.42 15.62 9.75
CA LYS A 187 -12.60 16.73 8.80
C LYS A 187 -12.30 18.09 9.45
N HIS A 188 -12.65 18.28 10.73
CA HIS A 188 -12.29 19.49 11.49
C HIS A 188 -10.78 19.75 11.60
N ARG A 189 -9.94 18.71 11.44
CA ARG A 189 -8.48 18.84 11.47
C ARG A 189 -7.90 19.25 10.11
N VAL A 190 -8.71 19.28 9.06
CA VAL A 190 -8.29 19.68 7.72
C VAL A 190 -8.30 21.21 7.64
N VAL A 191 -7.12 21.80 7.49
CA VAL A 191 -6.96 23.27 7.47
C VAL A 191 -7.25 23.84 6.08
N SER A 192 -6.78 23.15 5.04
CA SER A 192 -6.90 23.61 3.66
C SER A 192 -6.67 22.47 2.67
N PHE A 193 -7.05 22.74 1.42
CA PHE A 193 -6.54 22.03 0.27
C PHE A 193 -5.36 22.80 -0.33
N CYS A 194 -4.39 22.06 -0.85
CA CYS A 194 -3.18 22.58 -1.46
C CYS A 194 -3.14 22.19 -2.94
N ASP A 195 -2.90 23.13 -3.85
CA ASP A 195 -2.79 22.83 -5.29
C ASP A 195 -1.86 23.82 -6.02
N VAL A 196 -1.43 23.48 -7.23
CA VAL A 196 -0.60 24.34 -8.11
C VAL A 196 -1.34 24.73 -9.39
N ASP A 197 -2.49 24.11 -9.65
CA ASP A 197 -3.35 24.45 -10.79
C ASP A 197 -4.04 25.80 -10.55
N GLU A 198 -3.67 26.81 -11.34
CA GLU A 198 -4.24 28.16 -11.28
C GLU A 198 -5.77 28.19 -11.38
N LYS A 199 -6.39 27.27 -12.13
CA LYS A 199 -7.85 27.22 -12.25
C LYS A 199 -8.48 26.82 -10.93
N LYS A 200 -7.87 25.90 -10.19
CA LYS A 200 -8.35 25.51 -8.86
C LYS A 200 -8.06 26.57 -7.82
N LEU A 201 -6.90 27.20 -7.89
CA LEU A 201 -6.52 28.30 -7.00
C LEU A 201 -7.45 29.51 -7.17
N ARG A 202 -7.86 29.83 -8.41
CA ARG A 202 -8.86 30.88 -8.69
C ARG A 202 -10.23 30.62 -8.05
N ARG A 203 -10.58 29.37 -7.76
CA ARG A 203 -11.82 29.06 -7.03
C ARG A 203 -11.75 29.48 -5.57
N ALA A 204 -10.53 29.62 -5.01
CA ALA A 204 -10.18 30.00 -3.64
C ALA A 204 -10.72 29.09 -2.52
N TRP A 205 -11.88 28.47 -2.70
CA TRP A 205 -12.57 27.65 -1.71
C TRP A 205 -13.07 26.35 -2.32
N LEU A 206 -13.08 25.31 -1.49
CA LEU A 206 -13.74 24.05 -1.73
C LEU A 206 -14.93 23.96 -0.77
N GLU A 207 -16.11 23.78 -1.35
CA GLU A 207 -17.36 23.64 -0.62
C GLU A 207 -17.87 22.20 -0.76
N GLU A 208 -18.11 21.54 0.37
CA GLU A 208 -18.83 20.25 0.42
C GLU A 208 -20.29 20.54 0.74
N TYR A 209 -21.14 20.39 -0.29
CA TYR A 209 -22.58 20.56 -0.19
C TYR A 209 -23.24 19.23 0.19
N ASP A 210 -24.10 19.28 1.20
CA ASP A 210 -24.98 18.18 1.58
C ASP A 210 -26.29 18.33 0.79
N GLU A 211 -26.53 17.39 -0.13
CA GLU A 211 -27.69 17.45 -1.02
C GLU A 211 -29.03 17.27 -0.28
N VAL A 212 -29.01 16.53 0.84
CA VAL A 212 -30.22 16.23 1.62
C VAL A 212 -30.58 17.41 2.50
N ALA A 213 -29.61 17.94 3.25
CA ALA A 213 -29.80 19.10 4.11
C ALA A 213 -29.83 20.42 3.32
N ARG A 214 -29.43 20.40 2.05
CA ARG A 214 -29.31 21.56 1.15
C ARG A 214 -28.45 22.69 1.70
N VAL A 215 -27.36 22.34 2.39
CA VAL A 215 -26.43 23.30 3.00
C VAL A 215 -24.98 22.95 2.68
N VAL A 216 -24.13 23.97 2.63
CA VAL A 216 -22.68 23.78 2.61
C VAL A 216 -22.25 23.40 4.01
N ARG A 217 -21.85 22.13 4.22
CA ARG A 217 -21.40 21.63 5.51
C ARG A 217 -19.94 21.96 5.79
N TRP A 218 -19.13 22.01 4.74
CA TRP A 218 -17.70 22.28 4.86
C TRP A 218 -17.27 23.30 3.83
N LYS A 219 -16.45 24.27 4.27
CA LYS A 219 -15.85 25.28 3.41
C LYS A 219 -14.38 25.42 3.79
N LEU A 220 -13.50 24.97 2.89
CA LEU A 220 -12.06 24.92 3.12
C LEU A 220 -11.31 25.73 2.05
N PRO A 221 -10.29 26.52 2.42
CA PRO A 221 -9.53 27.29 1.45
C PRO A 221 -8.68 26.38 0.56
N ILE A 222 -8.45 26.81 -0.68
CA ILE A 222 -7.49 26.21 -1.62
C ILE A 222 -6.29 27.14 -1.69
N VAL A 223 -5.13 26.69 -1.20
CA VAL A 223 -3.91 27.48 -1.11
C VAL A 223 -2.84 26.98 -2.08
N HIS A 224 -2.02 27.89 -2.58
CA HIS A 224 -0.85 27.53 -3.40
C HIS A 224 0.25 26.97 -2.49
N VAL A 225 0.94 25.92 -2.95
CA VAL A 225 2.15 25.45 -2.28
C VAL A 225 3.36 26.10 -2.93
N LYS A 226 4.02 26.98 -2.17
CA LYS A 226 5.27 27.61 -2.59
C LYS A 226 6.45 26.65 -2.47
#